data_AF-A0A1J3EC95-F1
#
_entry.id   AF-A0A1J3EC95-F1
#
_cell.length_a   1.000
_cell.length_b   1.000
_cell.length_c   1.000
_cell.angle_alpha   90.00
_cell.angle_beta   90.00
_cell.angle_gamma   90.00
#
_symmetry.space_group_name_H-M   'P 1'
#
loop_
_entity.id
_entity.type
_entity.pdbx_description
1 polymer ?
#
loop_
_entity_poly.entity_id
_entity_poly.type
_entity_poly.pdbx_seq_one_letter_code
_entity_poly.pdbx_strand_id
1 'polypeptide(L)'
;MLTLSSSSFTLHKSQNPRRKSPNSGRFQSFKWRFSPIFVKSEVQIERDLEFETGETFFRHESARGRDLGVLSASLYKRSNGILRVLDAMCGCGIRSLRYLVEADADFVIANDANDENRRIITDNLSRVERGEGDERRWVVTHMLANKAMIERYMIGD
;
A
#
# COMPACT_ATOMS: atom_id res chain seq x y z
N MET A 1 -36.28 20.45 -38.81
CA MET A 1 -36.85 19.09 -38.81
C MET A 1 -35.71 18.10 -39.00
N LEU A 2 -35.28 17.43 -37.93
CA LEU A 2 -34.28 16.36 -37.98
C LEU A 2 -34.97 15.08 -37.55
N THR A 3 -35.07 14.12 -38.46
CA THR A 3 -35.74 12.83 -38.25
C THR A 3 -34.81 11.89 -37.50
N LEU A 4 -35.15 11.57 -36.24
CA LEU A 4 -34.48 10.52 -35.47
C LEU A 4 -34.92 9.15 -36.00
N SER A 5 -33.98 8.42 -36.57
CA SER A 5 -34.15 7.02 -36.98
C SER A 5 -34.19 6.13 -35.74
N SER A 6 -35.31 5.46 -35.50
CA SER A 6 -35.51 4.50 -34.42
C SER A 6 -34.90 3.14 -34.80
N SER A 7 -33.68 2.86 -34.33
CA SER A 7 -33.10 1.51 -34.39
C SER A 7 -33.64 0.66 -33.23
N SER A 8 -34.45 -0.35 -33.54
CA SER A 8 -34.94 -1.33 -32.59
C SER A 8 -33.79 -2.26 -32.16
N PHE A 9 -33.35 -2.14 -30.91
CA PHE A 9 -32.42 -3.11 -30.32
C PHE A 9 -33.22 -4.33 -29.84
N THR A 10 -33.02 -5.48 -30.48
CA THR A 10 -33.57 -6.76 -30.03
C THR A 10 -32.81 -7.21 -28.79
N LEU A 11 -33.47 -7.17 -27.62
CA LEU A 11 -32.90 -7.65 -26.36
C LEU A 11 -32.78 -9.19 -26.42
N HIS A 12 -31.58 -9.70 -26.71
CA HIS A 12 -31.33 -11.14 -26.70
C HIS A 12 -31.36 -11.64 -25.25
N LYS A 13 -32.43 -12.35 -24.89
CA LYS A 13 -32.60 -12.93 -23.55
C LYS A 13 -31.57 -14.05 -23.38
N SER A 14 -30.48 -13.77 -22.66
CA SER A 14 -29.51 -14.79 -22.27
C SER A 14 -30.20 -15.84 -21.39
N GLN A 15 -30.32 -17.07 -21.91
CA GLN A 15 -30.81 -18.20 -21.14
C GLN A 15 -29.69 -18.68 -20.21
N ASN A 16 -29.77 -18.30 -18.94
CA ASN A 16 -28.92 -18.86 -17.89
C ASN A 16 -29.12 -20.39 -17.81
N PRO A 17 -28.07 -21.22 -17.90
CA PRO A 17 -28.22 -22.64 -17.65
C PRO A 17 -28.63 -22.87 -16.19
N ARG A 18 -29.67 -23.70 -15.99
CA ARG A 18 -30.22 -24.05 -14.67
C ARG A 18 -29.11 -24.56 -13.75
N ARG A 19 -28.95 -23.93 -12.58
CA ARG A 19 -28.12 -24.47 -11.49
C ARG A 19 -28.73 -25.79 -11.03
N LYS A 20 -28.02 -26.90 -11.28
CA LYS A 20 -28.29 -28.18 -10.61
C LYS A 20 -27.96 -28.01 -9.12
N SER A 21 -28.89 -28.38 -8.25
CA SER A 21 -28.65 -28.45 -6.80
C SER A 21 -27.49 -29.40 -6.52
N PRO A 22 -26.51 -29.06 -5.68
CA PRO A 22 -25.45 -30.00 -5.35
C PRO A 22 -26.05 -31.16 -4.55
N ASN A 23 -25.71 -32.37 -4.98
CA ASN A 23 -25.93 -33.61 -4.25
C ASN A 23 -25.44 -33.44 -2.80
N SER A 24 -26.20 -33.91 -1.82
CA SER A 24 -25.81 -33.95 -0.41
C SER A 24 -24.69 -34.98 -0.19
N GLY A 25 -23.50 -34.63 -0.67
CA GLY A 25 -22.26 -35.33 -0.40
C GLY A 25 -21.83 -35.04 1.03
N ARG A 26 -21.72 -36.10 1.82
CA ARG A 26 -21.19 -36.19 3.17
C ARG A 26 -19.99 -35.24 3.36
N PHE A 27 -20.19 -34.13 4.08
CA PHE A 27 -19.11 -33.21 4.45
C PHE A 27 -18.13 -33.96 5.35
N GLN A 28 -17.00 -34.39 4.79
CA GLN A 28 -15.85 -34.81 5.57
C GLN A 28 -15.27 -33.55 6.21
N SER A 29 -15.23 -33.51 7.54
CA SER A 29 -14.60 -32.41 8.27
C SER A 29 -13.11 -32.43 7.96
N PHE A 30 -12.68 -31.56 7.04
CA PHE A 30 -11.29 -31.25 6.85
C PHE A 30 -10.80 -30.58 8.13
N LYS A 31 -10.13 -31.35 8.99
CA LYS A 31 -9.34 -30.82 10.09
C LYS A 31 -8.18 -30.06 9.45
N TRP A 32 -8.36 -28.75 9.27
CA TRP A 32 -7.27 -27.83 8.99
C TRP A 32 -6.25 -27.97 10.12
N ARG A 33 -5.16 -28.69 9.85
CA ARG A 33 -3.99 -28.65 10.73
C ARG A 33 -3.46 -27.22 10.60
N PHE A 34 -3.70 -26.41 11.62
CA PHE A 34 -2.96 -25.17 11.81
C PHE A 34 -1.51 -25.56 12.08
N SER A 35 -0.74 -25.77 11.01
CA SER A 35 0.70 -25.63 11.10
C SER A 35 0.96 -24.16 11.42
N PRO A 36 1.74 -23.82 12.44
CA PRO A 36 2.20 -22.45 12.60
C PRO A 36 2.94 -22.11 11.31
N ILE A 37 2.39 -21.19 10.51
CA ILE A 37 3.11 -20.64 9.37
C ILE A 37 4.30 -19.93 9.99
N PHE A 38 5.47 -20.54 9.86
CA PHE A 38 6.73 -19.91 10.20
C PHE A 38 6.94 -18.84 9.13
N VAL A 39 6.44 -17.62 9.40
CA VAL A 39 6.58 -16.48 8.50
C VAL A 39 8.07 -16.23 8.35
N LYS A 40 8.58 -16.40 7.13
CA LYS A 40 10.00 -16.22 6.85
C LYS A 40 10.22 -14.72 6.74
N SER A 41 10.49 -14.07 7.88
CA SER A 41 10.95 -12.68 7.85
C SER A 41 12.33 -12.66 7.18
N GLU A 42 12.40 -12.10 5.99
CA GLU A 42 13.66 -11.89 5.28
C GLU A 42 14.10 -10.45 5.54
N VAL A 43 15.17 -10.32 6.33
CA VAL A 43 15.86 -9.04 6.53
C VAL A 43 16.58 -8.69 5.23
N GLN A 44 16.34 -7.49 4.73
CA GLN A 44 16.93 -6.91 3.53
C GLN A 44 17.73 -5.66 3.91
N ILE A 45 18.71 -5.31 3.08
CA ILE A 45 19.47 -4.07 3.22
C ILE A 45 19.40 -3.30 1.90
N GLU A 46 19.06 -2.01 1.98
CA GLU A 46 19.07 -1.10 0.84
C GLU A 46 19.66 0.25 1.25
N ARG A 47 20.83 0.61 0.68
CA ARG A 47 21.55 1.89 0.95
C ARG A 47 21.76 2.08 2.44
N ASP A 48 22.31 1.03 3.06
CA ASP A 48 22.62 0.94 4.49
C ASP A 48 21.42 1.00 5.44
N LEU A 49 20.19 0.94 4.91
CA LEU A 49 18.98 0.75 5.70
C LEU A 49 18.61 -0.72 5.72
N GLU A 50 18.63 -1.30 6.91
CA GLU A 50 18.09 -2.63 7.17
C GLU A 50 16.57 -2.56 7.34
N PHE A 51 15.81 -3.50 6.77
CA PHE A 51 14.36 -3.58 6.92
C PHE A 51 13.88 -5.02 6.70
N GLU A 52 12.70 -5.34 7.20
CA GLU A 52 12.06 -6.65 7.00
C GLU A 52 11.01 -6.56 5.89
N THR A 53 10.96 -7.54 4.99
CA THR A 53 9.88 -7.60 3.99
C THR A 53 8.68 -8.38 4.48
N GLY A 54 8.88 -9.42 5.29
CA GLY A 54 7.84 -10.43 5.56
C GLY A 54 7.19 -10.91 4.26
N GLU A 55 5.85 -11.00 4.27
CA GLU A 55 5.04 -11.35 3.08
C GLU A 55 4.60 -10.10 2.28
N THR A 56 5.09 -8.92 2.63
CA THR A 56 4.68 -7.67 1.97
C THR A 56 5.34 -7.51 0.61
N PHE A 57 4.79 -6.64 -0.23
CA PHE A 57 5.35 -6.38 -1.55
C PHE A 57 6.71 -5.67 -1.47
N PHE A 58 7.75 -6.30 -2.00
CA PHE A 58 9.07 -5.72 -2.21
C PHE A 58 9.68 -6.23 -3.51
N ARG A 59 10.39 -5.34 -4.23
CA ARG A 59 11.16 -5.67 -5.44
C ARG A 59 12.51 -4.98 -5.38
N HIS A 60 13.58 -5.78 -5.45
CA HIS A 60 14.95 -5.27 -5.44
C HIS A 60 15.25 -4.43 -6.69
N GLU A 61 14.71 -4.83 -7.85
CA GLU A 61 14.92 -4.16 -9.13
C GLU A 61 14.40 -2.72 -9.14
N SER A 62 13.43 -2.42 -8.29
CA SER A 62 12.86 -1.07 -8.14
C SER A 62 13.74 -0.11 -7.33
N ALA A 63 14.90 -0.55 -6.87
CA ALA A 63 15.84 0.26 -6.07
C ALA A 63 16.25 1.58 -6.75
N ARG A 64 16.54 1.57 -8.06
CA ARG A 64 16.87 2.80 -8.80
C ARG A 64 15.70 3.78 -8.85
N GLY A 65 14.47 3.27 -8.94
CA GLY A 65 13.27 4.11 -8.88
C GLY A 65 13.12 4.78 -7.51
N ARG A 66 13.46 4.05 -6.43
CA ARG A 66 13.48 4.60 -5.07
C ARG A 66 14.59 5.65 -4.90
N ASP A 67 15.78 5.42 -5.46
CA ASP A 67 16.89 6.40 -5.45
C ASP A 67 16.47 7.72 -6.10
N LEU A 68 15.84 7.66 -7.28
CA LEU A 68 15.32 8.86 -7.97
C LEU A 68 14.23 9.55 -7.16
N GLY A 69 13.36 8.77 -6.50
CA GLY A 69 12.35 9.31 -5.60
C GLY A 69 12.97 10.09 -4.44
N VAL A 70 13.96 9.50 -3.76
CA VAL A 70 14.70 10.15 -2.67
C VAL A 70 15.39 11.41 -3.16
N LEU A 71 16.12 11.34 -4.28
CA LEU A 71 16.80 12.51 -4.86
C LEU A 71 15.82 13.66 -5.14
N SER A 72 14.68 13.36 -5.75
CA SER A 72 13.63 14.35 -6.00
C SER A 72 13.10 14.96 -4.71
N ALA A 73 12.87 14.15 -3.68
CA ALA A 73 12.39 14.59 -2.38
C ALA A 73 13.43 15.50 -1.68
N SER A 74 14.71 15.12 -1.67
CA SER A 74 15.78 15.93 -1.10
C SER A 74 15.93 17.29 -1.80
N LEU A 75 15.81 17.34 -3.13
CA LEU A 75 15.83 18.59 -3.88
C LEU A 75 14.61 19.47 -3.57
N TYR A 76 13.43 18.87 -3.45
CA TYR A 76 12.21 19.57 -3.05
C TYR A 76 12.34 20.17 -1.64
N LYS A 77 12.77 19.37 -0.65
CA LYS A 77 13.02 19.81 0.74
C LYS A 77 14.00 20.98 0.78
N ARG A 78 15.12 20.87 0.06
CA ARG A 78 16.11 21.95 -0.04
C ARG A 78 15.52 23.26 -0.58
N SER A 79 14.61 23.16 -1.55
CA SER A 79 14.05 24.31 -2.24
C SER A 79 12.87 24.95 -1.48
N ASN A 80 12.09 24.16 -0.73
CA ASN A 80 10.85 24.60 -0.08
C ASN A 80 10.95 24.68 1.45
N GLY A 81 12.03 24.16 2.04
CA GLY A 81 12.26 24.15 3.49
C GLY A 81 11.47 23.09 4.26
N ILE A 82 10.30 22.65 3.75
CA ILE A 82 9.46 21.60 4.34
C ILE A 82 9.13 20.51 3.32
N LEU A 83 9.08 19.27 3.76
CA LEU A 83 8.74 18.09 2.99
C LEU A 83 7.82 17.18 3.80
N ARG A 84 6.57 17.08 3.34
CA ARG A 84 5.58 16.12 3.85
C ARG A 84 5.25 15.14 2.72
N VAL A 85 5.30 13.85 3.00
CA VAL A 85 5.19 12.80 1.98
C VAL A 85 4.00 11.89 2.29
N LEU A 86 3.19 11.62 1.26
CA LEU A 86 2.26 10.51 1.25
C LEU A 86 2.85 9.38 0.40
N ASP A 87 3.21 8.27 1.04
CA ASP A 87 3.43 7.02 0.31
C ASP A 87 2.11 6.23 0.29
N ALA A 88 1.37 6.37 -0.81
CA ALA A 88 0.02 5.82 -0.94
C ALA A 88 -0.02 4.27 -0.99
N MET A 89 1.08 3.60 -1.33
CA MET A 89 1.16 2.13 -1.46
C MET A 89 2.55 1.66 -1.01
N CYS A 90 2.79 1.70 0.29
CA CYS A 90 4.15 1.61 0.84
C CYS A 90 4.74 0.19 0.83
N GLY A 91 3.94 -0.87 0.68
CA GLY A 91 4.44 -2.25 0.77
C GLY A 91 5.10 -2.50 2.13
N CYS A 92 6.36 -2.92 2.15
CA CYS A 92 7.14 -3.05 3.39
C CYS A 92 7.47 -1.71 4.08
N GLY A 93 7.24 -0.57 3.43
CA GLY A 93 7.55 0.76 3.97
C GLY A 93 8.95 1.28 3.65
N ILE A 94 9.76 0.56 2.86
CA ILE A 94 11.14 0.97 2.56
C ILE A 94 11.21 2.35 1.90
N ARG A 95 10.25 2.72 1.04
CA ARG A 95 10.21 4.07 0.44
C ARG A 95 9.99 5.14 1.50
N SER A 96 9.01 4.94 2.38
CA SER A 96 8.75 5.83 3.51
C SER A 96 9.96 5.99 4.43
N LEU A 97 10.62 4.88 4.77
CA LEU A 97 11.83 4.89 5.59
C LEU A 97 12.96 5.69 4.93
N ARG A 98 13.20 5.48 3.64
CA ARG A 98 14.21 6.23 2.88
C ARG A 98 13.89 7.72 2.79
N TYR A 99 12.62 8.12 2.67
CA TYR A 99 12.26 9.54 2.71
C TYR A 99 12.57 10.18 4.07
N LEU A 100 12.33 9.47 5.17
CA LEU A 100 12.64 9.97 6.52
C LEU A 100 14.15 10.11 6.77
N VAL A 101 14.96 9.17 6.29
CA VAL A 101 16.39 9.10 6.59
C VAL A 101 17.24 9.84 5.56
N GLU A 102 17.02 9.62 4.26
CA GLU A 102 17.89 10.15 3.20
C GLU A 102 17.40 11.48 2.64
N ALA A 103 16.08 11.74 2.66
CA ALA A 103 15.50 12.98 2.15
C ALA A 103 15.15 14.01 3.25
N ASP A 104 15.37 13.65 4.51
CA ASP A 104 15.04 14.48 5.68
C ASP A 104 13.59 15.00 5.64
N ALA A 105 12.65 14.10 5.29
CA ALA A 105 11.23 14.43 5.32
C ALA A 105 10.80 14.76 6.76
N ASP A 106 10.05 15.86 6.91
CA ASP A 106 9.51 16.29 8.20
C ASP A 106 8.38 15.36 8.64
N PHE A 107 7.58 14.90 7.68
CA PHE A 107 6.47 14.00 7.95
C PHE A 107 6.24 13.00 6.82
N VAL A 108 6.01 11.74 7.16
CA VAL A 108 5.63 10.69 6.20
C VAL A 108 4.38 9.95 6.65
N ILE A 109 3.40 9.87 5.75
CA ILE A 109 2.28 8.94 5.84
C ILE A 109 2.64 7.71 5.02
N ALA A 110 2.88 6.59 5.69
CA ALA A 110 3.02 5.29 5.05
C ALA A 110 1.64 4.63 4.98
N ASN A 111 1.07 4.51 3.77
CA ASN A 111 -0.22 3.90 3.55
C ASN A 111 -0.09 2.59 2.77
N ASP A 112 -0.73 1.53 3.26
CA ASP A 112 -0.94 0.31 2.51
C ASP A 112 -2.36 -0.21 2.74
N ALA A 113 -3.05 -0.64 1.69
CA ALA A 113 -4.43 -1.08 1.82
C ALA A 113 -4.59 -2.37 2.67
N ASN A 114 -3.52 -3.18 2.79
CA ASN A 114 -3.55 -4.38 3.61
C ASN A 114 -3.12 -4.08 5.06
N ASP A 115 -4.04 -4.22 6.02
CA ASP A 115 -3.78 -4.04 7.45
C ASP A 115 -2.87 -5.13 8.05
N GLU A 116 -2.79 -6.30 7.42
CA GLU A 116 -1.86 -7.36 7.83
C GLU A 116 -0.39 -6.91 7.73
N ASN A 117 -0.10 -5.94 6.85
CA ASN A 117 1.24 -5.39 6.66
C ASN A 117 1.63 -4.40 7.78
N ARG A 118 0.69 -3.98 8.64
CA ARG A 118 0.89 -2.94 9.66
C ARG A 118 2.12 -3.18 10.51
N ARG A 119 2.29 -4.40 11.01
CA ARG A 119 3.40 -4.77 11.90
C ARG A 119 4.73 -4.53 11.19
N ILE A 120 4.89 -5.10 9.99
CA ILE A 120 6.11 -4.96 9.19
C ILE A 120 6.41 -3.49 8.90
N ILE A 121 5.41 -2.71 8.47
CA ILE A 121 5.60 -1.28 8.17
C ILE A 121 6.01 -0.51 9.42
N THR A 122 5.35 -0.75 10.55
CA THR A 122 5.63 -0.07 11.82
C THR A 122 7.01 -0.43 12.35
N ASP A 123 7.37 -1.71 12.35
CA ASP A 123 8.68 -2.21 12.80
C ASP A 123 9.81 -1.63 11.91
N ASN A 124 9.58 -1.49 10.61
CA ASN A 124 10.53 -0.84 9.71
C ASN A 124 10.69 0.65 9.99
N LEU A 125 9.58 1.38 10.18
CA LEU A 125 9.61 2.82 10.46
C LEU A 125 10.12 3.15 11.86
N SER A 126 10.01 2.25 12.84
CA SER A 126 10.49 2.48 14.21
C SER A 126 12.01 2.60 14.33
N ARG A 127 12.74 2.37 13.23
CA ARG A 127 14.17 2.72 13.09
C ARG A 127 14.41 4.23 13.09
N VAL A 128 13.37 5.00 12.82
CA VAL A 128 13.35 6.46 12.95
C VAL A 128 12.42 6.82 14.11
N GLU A 129 12.89 7.70 14.98
CA GLU A 129 12.08 8.21 16.09
C GLU A 129 10.74 8.75 15.58
N ARG A 130 9.65 8.26 16.17
CA ARG A 130 8.30 8.60 15.72
C ARG A 130 7.91 10.02 16.06
N GLY A 131 8.43 10.57 17.16
CA GLY A 131 7.94 11.80 17.77
C GLY A 131 6.51 11.67 18.32
N GLU A 132 6.08 12.67 19.08
CA GLU A 132 4.74 12.76 19.67
C GLU A 132 4.08 14.10 19.33
N GLY A 133 2.75 14.16 19.39
CA GLY A 133 2.00 15.38 19.09
C GLY A 133 2.37 16.00 17.74
N ASP A 134 2.77 17.26 17.77
CA ASP A 134 3.16 18.07 16.60
C ASP A 134 4.56 17.71 16.06
N GLU A 135 5.40 17.02 16.84
CA GLU A 135 6.73 16.54 16.43
C GLU A 135 6.67 15.17 15.76
N ARG A 136 5.47 14.61 15.56
CA ARG A 136 5.31 13.31 14.95
C ARG A 136 5.86 13.31 13.53
N ARG A 137 6.84 12.45 13.27
CA ARG A 137 7.52 12.30 11.97
C ARG A 137 6.87 11.31 11.04
N TRP A 138 6.13 10.33 11.56
CA TRP A 138 5.46 9.37 10.70
C TRP A 138 4.21 8.74 11.30
N VAL A 139 3.32 8.30 10.40
CA VAL A 139 2.12 7.51 10.70
C VAL A 139 1.95 6.39 9.70
N VAL A 140 1.39 5.28 10.18
CA VAL A 140 0.95 4.17 9.34
C VAL A 140 -0.56 4.19 9.22
N THR A 141 -1.06 4.15 7.99
CA THR A 141 -2.50 4.17 7.67
C THR A 141 -2.85 3.03 6.74
N HIS A 142 -4.11 2.60 6.76
CA HIS A 142 -4.57 1.50 5.92
C HIS A 142 -5.85 1.86 5.18
N MET A 143 -5.66 2.31 3.95
CA MET A 143 -6.72 2.82 3.09
C MET A 143 -6.42 2.44 1.64
N LEU A 144 -7.45 2.35 0.82
CA LEU A 144 -7.25 2.33 -0.63
C LEU A 144 -6.49 3.59 -1.04
N ALA A 145 -5.50 3.46 -1.92
CA ALA A 145 -4.63 4.56 -2.35
C ALA A 145 -5.43 5.79 -2.83
N ASN A 146 -6.49 5.58 -3.60
CA ASN A 146 -7.37 6.66 -4.06
C ASN A 146 -8.00 7.42 -2.89
N LYS A 147 -8.44 6.71 -1.84
CA LYS A 147 -9.02 7.34 -0.65
C LYS A 147 -7.95 8.11 0.12
N ALA A 148 -6.77 7.53 0.32
CA ALA A 148 -5.64 8.20 0.97
C ALA A 148 -5.25 9.49 0.25
N MET A 149 -5.17 9.46 -1.08
CA MET A 149 -4.86 10.65 -1.89
C MET A 149 -5.97 11.71 -1.81
N ILE A 150 -7.25 11.33 -1.95
CA ILE A 150 -8.37 12.28 -1.90
C ILE A 150 -8.42 12.98 -0.54
N GLU A 151 -8.30 12.23 0.55
CA GLU A 151 -8.35 12.83 1.89
C GLU A 151 -7.20 13.82 2.10
N ARG A 152 -6.00 13.56 1.58
CA ARG A 152 -4.87 14.48 1.76
C ARG A 152 -4.83 15.62 0.76
N TYR A 153 -5.37 15.43 -0.43
CA TYR A 153 -5.46 16.49 -1.44
C TYR A 153 -6.56 17.51 -1.10
N MET A 154 -7.71 17.04 -0.60
CA MET A 154 -8.88 17.90 -0.36
C MET A 154 -8.86 18.61 0.99
N ILE A 155 -8.20 18.02 1.99
CA ILE A 155 -8.23 18.57 3.36
C ILE A 155 -7.23 19.70 3.55
N GLY A 156 -6.19 19.81 2.71
CA GLY A 156 -5.26 20.94 2.71
C GLY A 156 -4.69 21.21 4.10
N ASP A 157 -3.67 20.43 4.50
CA ASP A 157 -3.01 20.63 5.78
C ASP A 157 -2.23 21.95 5.85
#